data_AF-E6UGR4-F1
#
_entry.id   AF-E6UGR4-F1
#
_cell.length_a   1.000
_cell.length_b   1.000
_cell.length_c   1.000
_cell.angle_alpha   90.00
_cell.angle_beta   90.00
_cell.angle_gamma   90.00
#
_symmetry.space_group_name_H-M   'P 1'
#
loop_
_entity.id
_entity.type
_entity.pdbx_description
1 polymer ?
#
loop_
_entity_poly.entity_id
_entity_poly.type
_entity_poly.pdbx_seq_one_letter_code
_entity_poly.pdbx_strand_id
1 'polypeptide(L)' 'MNIYNVYFRWSNFKSIPKCVAVSAESKEQAEQVVHEELIKLGKVNNCGDPIIKTIKYYGKTL' A
#
# COMPACT_ATOMS: atom_id res chain seq x y z
N MET A 1 -1.00 11.49 13.82
CA MET A 1 -0.42 10.38 13.04
C MET A 1 -0.24 10.83 11.60
N ASN A 2 0.82 10.44 10.88
CA ASN A 2 1.02 10.87 9.49
C ASN A 2 0.11 10.05 8.55
N ILE A 3 -0.27 10.61 7.42
CA ILE A 3 -1.04 9.95 6.36
C ILE A 3 -0.11 9.80 5.16
N TYR A 4 0.01 8.58 4.65
CA TYR A 4 0.79 8.25 3.48
C TYR A 4 -0.11 7.62 2.41
N ASN A 5 0.09 8.03 1.16
CA ASN A 5 -0.48 7.38 -0.02
C ASN A 5 0.53 6.34 -0.52
N VAL A 6 0.15 5.06 -0.47
CA VAL A 6 0.96 3.94 -0.95
C VAL A 6 0.44 3.48 -2.30
N TYR A 7 1.28 3.60 -3.32
CA TYR A 7 1.00 3.21 -4.69
C TYR A 7 1.55 1.82 -4.96
N PHE A 8 0.71 0.92 -5.45
CA PHE A 8 1.08 -0.47 -5.70
C PHE A 8 0.42 -1.02 -6.97
N ARG A 9 0.91 -2.18 -7.41
CA ARG A 9 0.21 -3.03 -8.37
C ARG A 9 0.30 -4.47 -7.88
N TRP A 10 -0.55 -5.32 -8.40
CA TRP A 10 -0.48 -6.76 -8.17
C TRP A 10 0.46 -7.43 -9.17
N SER A 11 1.14 -8.51 -8.79
CA SER A 11 2.03 -9.25 -9.70
C SER A 11 1.30 -9.82 -10.92
N ASN A 12 0.04 -10.29 -10.74
CA ASN A 12 -0.78 -10.84 -11.83
C ASN A 12 -1.38 -9.75 -12.74
N PHE A 13 -1.44 -8.49 -12.31
CA PHE A 13 -2.06 -7.40 -13.05
C PHE A 13 -1.02 -6.34 -13.45
N LYS A 14 -0.68 -6.29 -14.74
CA LYS A 14 0.30 -5.33 -15.27
C LYS A 14 -0.21 -3.88 -15.35
N SER A 15 -1.52 -3.63 -15.25
CA SER A 15 -2.12 -2.32 -15.50
C SER A 15 -2.74 -1.63 -14.27
N ILE A 16 -2.60 -0.30 -14.27
CA ILE A 16 -3.06 0.76 -13.35
C ILE A 16 -2.53 0.66 -11.91
N PRO A 17 -1.61 1.56 -11.51
CA PRO A 17 -1.23 1.73 -10.11
C PRO A 17 -2.46 2.01 -9.26
N LYS A 18 -2.70 1.16 -8.25
CA LYS A 18 -3.69 1.40 -7.20
C LYS A 18 -3.04 2.24 -6.11
N CYS A 19 -3.85 2.97 -5.36
CA CYS A 19 -3.40 3.77 -4.22
C CYS A 19 -4.28 3.48 -3.01
N VAL A 20 -3.65 3.39 -1.84
CA VAL A 20 -4.34 3.32 -0.54
C VAL A 20 -3.73 4.37 0.39
N ALA A 21 -4.58 5.05 1.15
CA ALA A 21 -4.15 5.96 2.20
C ALA A 21 -4.03 5.17 3.52
N VAL A 22 -2.89 5.29 4.19
CA VAL A 22 -2.62 4.62 5.47
C VAL A 22 -2.14 5.65 6.49
N SER A 23 -2.59 5.49 7.74
CA SER A 23 -2.07 6.26 8.85
C SER A 23 -0.90 5.54 9.49
N ALA A 24 0.26 6.18 9.59
CA ALA A 24 1.48 5.61 10.17
C ALA A 24 2.36 6.70 10.81
N GLU A 25 3.29 6.32 11.67
CA GLU A 25 4.29 7.20 12.28
C GLU A 25 5.42 7.51 11.30
N SER A 26 5.83 6.52 10.48
CA SER A 26 6.90 6.65 9.50
C SER A 26 6.51 6.07 8.13
N LYS A 27 7.34 6.35 7.12
CA LYS A 27 7.17 5.80 5.78
C LYS A 27 7.37 4.28 5.78
N GLU A 28 8.31 3.79 6.57
CA GLU A 28 8.65 2.37 6.70
C GLU A 28 7.49 1.59 7.33
N GLN A 29 6.86 2.17 8.36
CA GLN A 29 5.68 1.57 8.96
C GLN A 29 4.49 1.57 7.99
N ALA A 30 4.29 2.65 7.22
CA ALA A 30 3.26 2.70 6.18
C ALA A 30 3.44 1.60 5.13
N GLU A 31 4.69 1.33 4.73
CA GLU A 31 5.02 0.26 3.80
C GLU A 31 4.68 -1.12 4.37
N GLN A 32 5.12 -1.41 5.60
CA GLN A 32 4.88 -2.69 6.26
C GLN A 32 3.39 -2.98 6.42
N VAL A 33 2.63 -2.01 6.96
CA VAL A 33 1.19 -2.16 7.19
C VAL A 33 0.46 -2.42 5.87
N VAL A 34 0.76 -1.64 4.82
CA VAL A 34 0.11 -1.83 3.53
C VAL A 34 0.52 -3.16 2.88
N HIS A 35 1.79 -3.54 2.97
CA HIS A 35 2.27 -4.80 2.41
C HIS A 35 1.58 -6.01 3.04
N GLU A 36 1.46 -6.06 4.36
CA GLU A 36 0.80 -7.16 5.08
C GLU A 36 -0.68 -7.29 4.72
N GLU A 37 -1.41 -6.17 4.70
CA GLU A 37 -2.84 -6.15 4.36
C GLU A 37 -3.07 -6.54 2.89
N LEU A 38 -2.22 -6.05 1.99
CA LEU A 38 -2.30 -6.42 0.58
C LEU A 38 -1.94 -7.89 0.34
N ILE A 39 -0.99 -8.50 1.04
CA ILE A 39 -0.74 -9.95 0.90
C ILE A 39 -2.00 -10.76 1.23
N LYS A 40 -2.69 -10.40 2.32
CA LYS A 40 -3.94 -11.08 2.72
C LYS A 40 -5.00 -10.93 1.63
N LEU A 41 -5.21 -9.72 1.13
CA LEU A 41 -6.16 -9.42 0.06
C LEU A 41 -5.80 -10.11 -1.27
N GLY A 42 -4.51 -10.17 -1.61
CA GLY A 42 -4.02 -10.78 -2.84
C GLY A 42 -4.27 -12.28 -2.88
N LYS A 43 -4.11 -12.97 -1.74
CA LYS A 43 -4.43 -14.40 -1.60
C LYS A 43 -5.92 -14.68 -1.75
N VAL A 44 -6.78 -13.88 -1.11
CA VAL A 44 -8.24 -14.06 -1.17
C VAL A 44 -8.77 -13.85 -2.59
N ASN A 45 -8.19 -12.93 -3.35
CA ASN A 45 -8.69 -12.52 -4.66
C ASN A 45 -7.89 -13.09 -5.85
N ASN A 46 -6.93 -14.00 -5.60
CA ASN A 46 -6.01 -14.53 -6.62
C ASN A 46 -5.27 -13.44 -7.43
N CYS A 47 -4.93 -12.33 -6.77
CA CYS A 47 -4.22 -11.21 -7.39
C CYS A 47 -2.69 -11.39 -7.41
N GLY A 48 -2.16 -12.36 -6.67
CA GLY A 48 -0.71 -12.52 -6.45
C GLY A 48 -0.15 -11.51 -5.44
N ASP A 49 1.17 -11.40 -5.40
CA ASP A 49 1.85 -10.55 -4.41
C ASP A 49 1.76 -9.06 -4.78
N PRO A 50 1.60 -8.18 -3.78
CA PRO A 50 1.65 -6.74 -4.00
C PRO A 50 3.07 -6.27 -4.31
N ILE A 51 3.20 -5.37 -5.28
CA ILE A 51 4.45 -4.71 -5.63
C ILE A 51 4.29 -3.22 -5.32
N ILE A 52 4.89 -2.77 -4.22
CA ILE A 52 4.93 -1.36 -3.84
C ILE A 52 5.81 -0.59 -4.84
N LYS A 53 5.30 0.54 -5.34
CA LYS A 53 5.98 1.38 -6.33
C LYS A 53 6.47 2.69 -5.76
N THR A 54 5.69 3.32 -4.90
CA THR A 54 6.00 4.62 -4.33
C THR A 54 5.13 4.86 -3.10
N ILE A 55 5.67 5.60 -2.14
CA ILE A 55 4.95 6.05 -0.95
C ILE A 55 5.12 7.57 -0.88
N LYS A 56 4.01 8.31 -0.81
CA LYS A 56 4.00 9.78 -0.73
C LYS A 56 3.35 10.21 0.57
N TYR A 57 4.01 11.10 1.31
CA TYR A 57 3.39 11.77 2.44
C TYR A 57 2.24 12.67 1.95
N TYR A 58 1.09 12.57 2.60
CA TYR A 58 -0.12 13.32 2.27
C TYR A 58 -0.42 14.41 3.30
N GLY A 59 -0.21 14.13 4.59
CA GLY A 59 -0.52 15.08 5.66
C GLY A 59 -0.48 14.43 7.05
N LYS A 60 -1.05 15.11 8.04
CA LYS A 60 -1.25 14.58 9.40
C LYS A 60 -2.73 14.59 9.73
N THR A 61 -3.20 13.55 10.41
CA THR A 61 -4.50 13.56 11.07
C THR A 61 -4.45 14.55 12.23
N LEU A 62 -5.49 15.39 12.36
CA LEU A 62 -5.67 16.33 13.48
C LEU A 62 -5.78 15.59 14.82
#